data_AF-A0A7V6RK70-F1
#
_entry.id   AF-A0A7V6RK70-F1
#
_cell.length_a   1.000
_cell.length_b   1.000
_cell.length_c   1.000
_cell.angle_alpha   90.00
_cell.angle_beta   90.00
_cell.angle_gamma   90.00
#
_symmetry.space_group_name_H-M   'P 1'
#
loop_
_entity.id
_entity.type
_entity.pdbx_description
1 polymer ?
#
loop_
_entity_poly.entity_id
_entity_poly.type
_entity_poly.pdbx_seq_one_letter_code
_entity_poly.pdbx_strand_id
1 'polypeptide(L)'
;MKKVKLLIILLIAFISFSCDQDKETEVPEPKGIFFRGTIDGHKRTIADGVNGYVVKYHDTCYVIDSFNYYEPFMILSQESQNYYVSSKEAISFTFKDLFLFHDSITNKDSMLGAYLYNHKLIPIYSNASSNGSLIMGGLDIMWRDAEGREWFTGLGAQNSIATIDTLVIVRKPGMISEYNMYITFDCKLYTLGASISKEIKDAHARISIKNTCFY
;
A
#
# COMPACT_ATOMS: atom_id res chain seq x y z
N MET A 1 27.83 14.73 -53.61
CA MET A 1 26.64 14.09 -52.97
C MET A 1 26.97 13.04 -51.90
N LYS A 2 28.09 12.30 -51.94
CA LYS A 2 28.43 11.28 -50.90
C LYS A 2 28.79 11.86 -49.52
N LYS A 3 29.43 13.04 -49.46
CA LYS A 3 29.87 13.68 -48.20
C LYS A 3 28.71 14.17 -47.31
N VAL A 4 27.59 14.58 -47.92
CA VAL A 4 26.40 15.06 -47.18
C VAL A 4 25.64 13.91 -46.53
N LYS A 5 25.59 12.73 -47.17
CA LYS A 5 24.96 11.53 -46.60
C LYS A 5 25.71 11.00 -45.37
N LEU A 6 27.04 11.10 -45.35
CA LEU A 6 27.86 10.66 -44.21
C LEU A 6 27.64 11.56 -42.98
N LEU A 7 27.49 12.87 -43.19
CA LEU A 7 27.27 13.85 -42.12
C LEU A 7 25.92 13.65 -41.43
N ILE A 8 24.87 13.33 -42.21
CA ILE A 8 23.51 13.10 -41.68
C ILE A 8 23.46 11.81 -40.86
N ILE A 9 24.13 10.74 -41.29
CA ILE A 9 24.20 9.48 -40.54
C ILE A 9 24.94 9.68 -39.20
N LEU A 10 26.02 10.48 -39.20
CA LEU A 10 26.75 10.81 -37.98
C LEU A 10 25.90 11.64 -37.01
N LEU A 11 25.12 12.62 -37.52
CA LEU A 11 24.23 13.43 -36.69
C LEU A 11 23.10 12.60 -36.05
N ILE A 12 22.50 11.67 -36.81
CA ILE A 12 21.45 10.79 -36.29
C ILE A 12 22.01 9.89 -35.19
N ALA A 13 23.23 9.36 -35.36
CA ALA A 13 23.90 8.56 -34.32
C ALA A 13 24.19 9.36 -33.04
N PHE A 14 24.57 10.64 -33.15
CA PHE A 14 24.79 11.50 -31.97
C PHE A 14 23.49 11.87 -31.24
N ILE A 15 22.36 11.98 -31.95
CA ILE A 15 21.06 12.26 -31.34
C ILE A 15 20.51 11.00 -30.62
N SER A 16 20.76 9.80 -31.14
CA SER A 16 20.29 8.55 -30.48
C SER A 16 21.16 8.09 -29.30
N PHE A 17 22.35 8.66 -29.09
CA PHE A 17 23.14 8.46 -27.86
C PHE A 17 22.80 9.46 -26.74
N SER A 18 22.01 10.51 -27.01
CA SER A 18 21.60 11.48 -25.98
C SER A 18 20.27 11.12 -25.30
N CYS A 19 19.60 10.04 -25.73
CA CYS A 19 18.64 9.35 -24.89
C CYS A 19 19.40 8.40 -23.97
N ASP A 20 20.25 8.95 -23.10
CA ASP A 20 20.52 8.26 -21.84
C ASP A 20 19.15 8.04 -21.21
N GLN A 21 18.77 6.77 -21.00
CA GLN A 21 17.64 6.44 -20.17
C GLN A 21 17.87 7.18 -18.86
N ASP A 22 17.03 8.18 -18.58
CA ASP A 22 17.06 8.93 -17.33
C ASP A 22 17.24 7.92 -16.20
N LYS A 23 18.47 7.82 -15.67
CA LYS A 23 18.71 7.09 -14.44
C LYS A 23 17.86 7.83 -13.45
N GLU A 24 16.72 7.23 -13.07
CA GLU A 24 15.78 7.81 -12.12
C GLU A 24 16.59 8.27 -10.90
N THR A 25 16.86 9.57 -10.85
CA THR A 25 17.60 10.18 -9.76
C THR A 25 16.89 9.78 -8.49
N GLU A 26 17.63 9.25 -7.52
CA GLU A 26 17.04 8.70 -6.31
C GLU A 26 16.31 9.84 -5.55
N VAL A 27 15.00 9.92 -5.75
CA VAL A 27 14.18 10.95 -5.10
C VAL A 27 14.14 10.59 -3.62
N PRO A 28 14.48 11.52 -2.72
CA PRO A 28 14.42 11.26 -1.29
C PRO A 28 12.98 10.91 -0.91
N GLU A 29 12.84 9.99 0.05
CA GLU A 29 11.51 9.63 0.53
C GLU A 29 10.79 10.85 1.10
N PRO A 30 9.48 11.02 0.80
CA PRO A 30 8.68 12.05 1.43
C PRO A 30 8.75 11.96 2.95
N LYS A 31 8.75 13.10 3.66
CA LYS A 31 8.79 13.12 5.13
C LYS A 31 7.46 12.65 5.77
N GLY A 32 6.34 12.86 5.07
CA GLY A 32 4.99 12.55 5.55
C GLY A 32 4.54 11.12 5.24
N ILE A 33 3.23 10.91 5.19
CA ILE A 33 2.62 9.65 4.73
C ILE A 33 2.88 9.50 3.24
N PHE A 34 3.35 8.33 2.83
CA PHE A 34 3.61 8.02 1.44
C PHE A 34 3.58 6.52 1.17
N PHE A 35 3.47 6.20 -0.11
CA PHE A 35 3.75 4.89 -0.69
C PHE A 35 4.72 5.08 -1.86
N ARG A 36 5.71 4.22 -1.95
CA ARG A 36 6.64 4.11 -3.08
C ARG A 36 6.83 2.63 -3.40
N GLY A 37 6.88 2.28 -4.67
CA GLY A 37 7.18 0.92 -5.11
C GLY A 37 7.21 0.82 -6.62
N THR A 38 7.70 -0.30 -7.14
CA THR A 38 7.72 -0.59 -8.57
C THR A 38 6.48 -1.42 -8.92
N ILE A 39 5.65 -0.91 -9.82
CA ILE A 39 4.46 -1.59 -10.35
C ILE A 39 4.54 -1.54 -11.88
N ASP A 40 4.38 -2.70 -12.54
CA ASP A 40 4.54 -2.85 -13.99
C ASP A 40 5.87 -2.32 -14.55
N GLY A 41 6.96 -2.44 -13.77
CA GLY A 41 8.29 -1.96 -14.16
C GLY A 41 8.49 -0.44 -14.05
N HIS A 42 7.50 0.29 -13.53
CA HIS A 42 7.59 1.73 -13.29
C HIS A 42 7.60 2.03 -11.80
N LYS A 43 8.50 2.92 -11.36
CA LYS A 43 8.43 3.44 -10.00
C LYS A 43 7.20 4.33 -9.85
N ARG A 44 6.38 4.00 -8.87
CA ARG A 44 5.22 4.78 -8.44
C ARG A 44 5.54 5.40 -7.10
N THR A 45 5.15 6.65 -6.91
CA THR A 45 5.25 7.34 -5.62
C THR A 45 3.98 8.15 -5.44
N ILE A 46 3.29 7.89 -4.34
CA ILE A 46 2.12 8.65 -3.90
C ILE A 46 2.43 9.19 -2.52
N ALA A 47 2.23 10.48 -2.31
CA ALA A 47 2.52 11.14 -1.04
C ALA A 47 1.43 12.14 -0.68
N ASP A 48 1.07 12.18 0.60
CA ASP A 48 0.07 13.11 1.12
C ASP A 48 0.47 14.57 0.84
N GLY A 49 -0.49 15.38 0.37
CA GLY A 49 -0.29 16.78 0.03
C GLY A 49 0.49 17.04 -1.27
N VAL A 50 0.94 16.00 -1.97
CA VAL A 50 1.61 16.12 -3.28
C VAL A 50 0.60 15.82 -4.38
N ASN A 51 0.55 16.61 -5.45
CA ASN A 51 -0.32 16.39 -6.62
C ASN A 51 -1.81 16.14 -6.28
N GLY A 52 -2.31 16.69 -5.18
CA GLY A 52 -3.70 16.53 -4.74
C GLY A 52 -4.03 15.18 -4.10
N TYR A 53 -3.04 14.35 -3.79
CA TYR A 53 -3.25 13.16 -2.95
C TYR A 53 -3.50 13.58 -1.51
N VAL A 54 -4.51 12.94 -0.91
CA VAL A 54 -4.86 13.12 0.49
C VAL A 54 -5.04 11.77 1.15
N VAL A 55 -4.74 11.74 2.45
CA VAL A 55 -4.98 10.56 3.29
C VAL A 55 -6.38 10.62 3.90
N LYS A 56 -7.10 9.50 3.82
CA LYS A 56 -8.32 9.26 4.58
C LYS A 56 -8.14 8.06 5.49
N TYR A 57 -8.71 8.17 6.67
CA TYR A 57 -8.69 7.14 7.69
C TYR A 57 -10.10 6.63 7.88
N HIS A 58 -10.22 5.32 7.99
CA HIS A 58 -11.49 4.66 8.18
C HIS A 58 -11.28 3.45 9.08
N ASP A 59 -12.32 3.12 9.81
CA ASP A 59 -12.37 1.93 10.63
C ASP A 59 -13.78 1.39 10.61
N THR A 60 -13.88 0.07 10.57
CA THR A 60 -15.17 -0.63 10.68
C THR A 60 -15.11 -1.55 11.88
N CYS A 61 -16.08 -1.44 12.77
CA CYS A 61 -16.24 -2.35 13.89
C CYS A 61 -17.70 -2.66 14.15
N TYR A 62 -18.00 -3.95 14.30
CA TYR A 62 -19.31 -4.45 14.70
C TYR A 62 -19.17 -5.80 15.39
N VAL A 63 -20.20 -6.20 16.12
CA VAL A 63 -20.25 -7.51 16.79
C VAL A 63 -20.88 -8.50 15.81
N ILE A 64 -20.22 -9.63 15.57
CA ILE A 64 -20.78 -10.82 14.92
C ILE A 64 -20.96 -11.88 16.02
N ASP A 65 -22.01 -12.70 15.95
CA ASP A 65 -22.47 -13.68 16.95
C ASP A 65 -21.44 -14.22 17.96
N SER A 66 -20.22 -14.56 17.53
CA SER A 66 -19.15 -15.13 18.35
C SER A 66 -17.86 -14.30 18.43
N PHE A 67 -17.70 -13.20 17.68
CA PHE A 67 -16.49 -12.38 17.69
C PHE A 67 -16.74 -10.92 17.27
N ASN A 68 -15.84 -10.03 17.69
CA ASN A 68 -15.86 -8.64 17.25
C ASN A 68 -15.14 -8.51 15.92
N TYR A 69 -15.84 -8.03 14.89
CA TYR A 69 -15.24 -7.64 13.63
C TYR A 69 -14.57 -6.28 13.79
N TYR A 70 -13.35 -6.17 13.27
CA TYR A 70 -12.56 -4.95 13.33
C TYR A 70 -11.61 -4.86 12.13
N GLU A 71 -11.77 -3.81 11.33
CA GLU A 71 -10.94 -3.53 10.15
C GLU A 71 -10.61 -2.03 10.07
N PRO A 72 -9.43 -1.64 10.57
CA PRO A 72 -8.94 -0.29 10.38
C PRO A 72 -8.15 -0.20 9.07
N PHE A 73 -8.31 0.90 8.35
CA PHE A 73 -7.59 1.14 7.11
C PHE A 73 -7.28 2.61 6.85
N MET A 74 -6.27 2.79 6.01
CA MET A 74 -5.88 4.06 5.44
C MET A 74 -5.97 3.97 3.93
N ILE A 75 -6.50 5.01 3.29
CA ILE A 75 -6.44 5.18 1.84
C ILE A 75 -5.74 6.48 1.49
N LEU A 76 -4.79 6.42 0.58
CA LEU A 76 -4.14 7.56 -0.03
C LEU A 76 -4.63 7.65 -1.47
N SER A 77 -5.38 8.70 -1.78
CA SER A 77 -6.08 8.85 -3.07
C SER A 77 -6.13 10.31 -3.49
N GLN A 78 -6.20 10.57 -4.80
CA GLN A 78 -6.34 11.94 -5.30
C GLN A 78 -7.75 12.48 -5.01
N GLU A 79 -7.85 13.63 -4.33
CA GLU A 79 -9.14 14.30 -4.13
C GLU A 79 -9.45 15.31 -5.23
N SER A 80 -10.73 15.36 -5.63
CA SER A 80 -11.22 16.35 -6.57
C SER A 80 -11.26 17.73 -5.92
N GLN A 81 -10.24 18.56 -6.13
CA GLN A 81 -10.41 19.99 -5.91
C GLN A 81 -11.07 20.60 -7.14
N ASN A 82 -12.38 20.84 -7.05
CA ASN A 82 -13.16 21.69 -7.96
C ASN A 82 -12.99 21.42 -9.47
N TYR A 83 -13.47 20.26 -9.93
CA TYR A 83 -13.84 19.91 -11.33
C TYR A 83 -12.96 18.95 -12.14
N TYR A 84 -11.76 18.55 -11.73
CA TYR A 84 -11.03 17.48 -12.43
C TYR A 84 -10.24 16.57 -11.47
N VAL A 85 -10.61 15.28 -11.41
CA VAL A 85 -9.73 14.23 -10.90
C VAL A 85 -8.82 13.83 -12.05
N SER A 86 -7.53 14.15 -12.00
CA SER A 86 -6.60 13.80 -13.08
C SER A 86 -6.29 12.30 -13.12
N SER A 87 -6.46 11.59 -12.00
CA SER A 87 -6.16 10.17 -11.87
C SER A 87 -7.07 9.53 -10.83
N LYS A 88 -7.63 8.34 -11.13
CA LYS A 88 -8.36 7.54 -10.13
C LYS A 88 -7.44 6.73 -9.22
N GLU A 89 -6.13 6.97 -9.33
CA GLU A 89 -5.11 6.19 -8.64
C GLU A 89 -5.23 6.33 -7.12
N ALA A 90 -5.14 5.20 -6.44
CA ALA A 90 -5.19 5.12 -4.99
C ALA A 90 -4.42 3.90 -4.49
N ILE A 91 -3.89 4.00 -3.28
CA ILE A 91 -3.35 2.87 -2.54
C ILE A 91 -4.04 2.82 -1.17
N SER A 92 -4.48 1.65 -0.74
CA SER A 92 -5.01 1.46 0.61
C SER A 92 -4.30 0.32 1.34
N PHE A 93 -4.26 0.48 2.66
CA PHE A 93 -3.66 -0.44 3.60
C PHE A 93 -4.70 -0.76 4.67
N THR A 94 -5.17 -2.00 4.69
CA THR A 94 -6.27 -2.46 5.54
C THR A 94 -5.79 -3.63 6.39
N PHE A 95 -5.96 -3.55 7.70
CA PHE A 95 -5.71 -4.71 8.55
C PHE A 95 -6.96 -5.59 8.59
N LYS A 96 -6.81 -6.84 8.18
CA LYS A 96 -7.86 -7.86 8.07
C LYS A 96 -7.67 -8.95 9.11
N ASP A 97 -8.78 -9.45 9.64
CA ASP A 97 -8.86 -10.61 10.55
C ASP A 97 -7.87 -10.58 11.72
N LEU A 98 -7.69 -9.40 12.33
CA LEU A 98 -6.80 -9.18 13.47
C LEU A 98 -7.13 -10.05 14.68
N PHE A 99 -8.38 -10.51 14.81
CA PHE A 99 -8.82 -11.38 15.90
C PHE A 99 -8.16 -12.77 15.89
N LEU A 100 -7.69 -13.24 14.73
CA LEU A 100 -6.94 -14.50 14.62
C LEU A 100 -5.60 -14.44 15.37
N PHE A 101 -5.11 -13.25 15.70
CA PHE A 101 -3.87 -13.03 16.45
C PHE A 101 -4.12 -12.75 17.93
N HIS A 102 -5.33 -13.01 18.44
CA HIS A 102 -5.73 -12.54 19.77
C HIS A 102 -6.28 -13.62 20.71
N ASP A 103 -5.77 -13.63 21.95
CA ASP A 103 -6.28 -14.42 23.07
C ASP A 103 -7.29 -13.60 23.89
N SER A 104 -8.59 -13.74 23.56
CA SER A 104 -9.84 -13.42 24.31
C SER A 104 -10.04 -12.18 25.24
N ILE A 105 -9.03 -11.39 25.64
CA ILE A 105 -9.21 -10.28 26.63
C ILE A 105 -8.41 -9.03 26.24
N THR A 106 -8.84 -8.29 25.23
CA THR A 106 -8.25 -6.96 24.97
C THR A 106 -9.28 -6.02 24.35
N ASN A 107 -9.22 -4.75 24.75
CA ASN A 107 -10.11 -3.71 24.22
C ASN A 107 -9.86 -3.61 22.70
N LYS A 108 -10.93 -3.47 21.91
CA LYS A 108 -10.85 -3.36 20.43
C LYS A 108 -9.84 -2.30 20.00
N ASP A 109 -9.77 -1.19 20.73
CA ASP A 109 -8.81 -0.14 20.45
C ASP A 109 -7.36 -0.62 20.55
N SER A 110 -7.08 -1.46 21.55
CA SER A 110 -5.77 -2.05 21.77
C SER A 110 -5.47 -3.27 20.93
N MET A 111 -6.41 -3.84 20.16
CA MET A 111 -6.16 -5.07 19.39
C MET A 111 -5.03 -4.88 18.36
N LEU A 112 -5.17 -3.88 17.47
CA LEU A 112 -4.11 -3.56 16.51
C LEU A 112 -2.83 -3.15 17.23
N GLY A 113 -2.94 -2.32 18.27
CA GLY A 113 -1.79 -1.88 19.03
C GLY A 113 -1.02 -3.03 19.71
N ALA A 114 -1.71 -4.02 20.27
CA ALA A 114 -1.12 -5.20 20.91
C ALA A 114 -0.49 -6.12 19.87
N TYR A 115 -1.16 -6.31 18.74
CA TYR A 115 -0.62 -7.05 17.60
C TYR A 115 0.71 -6.42 17.13
N LEU A 116 0.71 -5.13 16.79
CA LEU A 116 1.89 -4.42 16.27
C LEU A 116 3.03 -4.33 17.30
N TYR A 117 2.71 -4.27 18.60
CA TYR A 117 3.74 -4.27 19.65
C TYR A 117 4.54 -5.58 19.68
N ASN A 118 3.88 -6.70 19.39
CA ASN A 118 4.47 -8.04 19.46
C ASN A 118 4.96 -8.55 18.09
N HIS A 119 4.52 -7.93 16.99
CA HIS A 119 4.80 -8.40 15.63
C HIS A 119 5.41 -7.28 14.78
N LYS A 120 6.68 -7.46 14.42
CA LYS A 120 7.35 -6.64 13.41
C LYS A 120 7.17 -7.16 11.99
N LEU A 121 6.67 -8.38 11.85
CA LEU A 121 6.42 -9.04 10.58
C LEU A 121 4.91 -9.24 10.46
N ILE A 122 4.30 -8.58 9.49
CA ILE A 122 2.87 -8.64 9.23
C ILE A 122 2.67 -9.50 7.97
N PRO A 123 1.96 -10.64 8.04
CA PRO A 123 1.59 -11.36 6.83
C PRO A 123 0.80 -10.46 5.87
N ILE A 124 1.08 -10.56 4.58
CA ILE A 124 0.19 -9.98 3.57
C ILE A 124 -1.07 -10.82 3.49
N TYR A 125 -2.22 -10.16 3.60
CA TYR A 125 -3.52 -10.82 3.65
C TYR A 125 -3.81 -11.58 2.34
N SER A 126 -4.35 -12.79 2.49
CA SER A 126 -4.75 -13.65 1.37
C SER A 126 -5.88 -14.58 1.80
N ASN A 127 -7.04 -14.47 1.15
CA ASN A 127 -8.15 -15.43 1.32
C ASN A 127 -7.87 -16.79 0.66
N ALA A 128 -6.84 -16.88 -0.20
CA ALA A 128 -6.49 -18.06 -0.96
C ALA A 128 -5.12 -18.64 -0.53
N SER A 129 -4.79 -18.57 0.77
CA SER A 129 -3.46 -18.98 1.28
C SER A 129 -3.09 -20.39 0.79
N SER A 130 -1.81 -20.59 0.44
CA SER A 130 -1.35 -21.83 -0.23
C SER A 130 -1.49 -23.10 0.62
N ASN A 131 -1.78 -22.95 1.92
CA ASN A 131 -1.90 -24.06 2.87
C ASN A 131 -3.35 -24.53 3.09
N GLY A 132 -4.31 -24.05 2.28
CA GLY A 132 -5.62 -24.69 2.09
C GLY A 132 -6.56 -24.77 3.30
N SER A 133 -6.16 -24.30 4.49
CA SER A 133 -6.97 -24.47 5.72
C SER A 133 -7.16 -23.21 6.57
N LEU A 134 -6.49 -22.08 6.28
CA LEU A 134 -6.60 -20.89 7.11
C LEU A 134 -6.61 -19.61 6.27
N ILE A 135 -7.66 -18.80 6.47
CA ILE A 135 -7.62 -17.36 6.19
C ILE A 135 -6.48 -16.80 7.05
N MET A 136 -5.49 -16.18 6.41
CA MET A 136 -4.41 -15.52 7.15
C MET A 136 -4.82 -14.08 7.38
N GLY A 137 -5.06 -13.69 8.63
CA GLY A 137 -5.15 -12.28 8.98
C GLY A 137 -3.85 -11.54 8.66
N GLY A 138 -3.92 -10.23 8.46
CA GLY A 138 -2.75 -9.48 8.05
C GLY A 138 -3.07 -8.16 7.38
N LEU A 139 -2.12 -7.69 6.56
CA LEU A 139 -2.22 -6.44 5.83
C LEU A 139 -2.74 -6.72 4.42
N ASP A 140 -3.95 -6.29 4.13
CA ASP A 140 -4.49 -6.22 2.77
C ASP A 140 -4.11 -4.89 2.11
N ILE A 141 -3.54 -4.99 0.92
CA ILE A 141 -3.09 -3.87 0.10
C ILE A 141 -3.93 -3.86 -1.16
N MET A 142 -4.61 -2.73 -1.39
CA MET A 142 -5.32 -2.48 -2.65
C MET A 142 -4.64 -1.35 -3.40
N TRP A 143 -4.30 -1.62 -4.65
CA TRP A 143 -3.95 -0.61 -5.63
C TRP A 143 -5.12 -0.37 -6.57
N ARG A 144 -5.50 0.89 -6.75
CA ARG A 144 -6.34 1.31 -7.86
C ARG A 144 -5.46 2.04 -8.86
N ASP A 145 -5.47 1.59 -10.11
CA ASP A 145 -4.69 2.25 -11.17
C ASP A 145 -5.36 3.56 -11.63
N ALA A 146 -4.66 4.29 -12.51
CA ALA A 146 -5.14 5.57 -13.04
C ALA A 146 -6.47 5.45 -13.80
N GLU A 147 -6.74 4.28 -14.41
CA GLU A 147 -8.00 3.99 -15.09
C GLU A 147 -9.15 3.63 -14.13
N GLY A 148 -8.83 3.32 -12.88
CA GLY A 148 -9.77 2.98 -11.83
C GLY A 148 -9.98 1.48 -11.62
N ARG A 149 -9.14 0.61 -12.19
CA ARG A 149 -9.19 -0.84 -11.94
C ARG A 149 -8.50 -1.15 -10.62
N GLU A 150 -9.10 -2.04 -9.85
CA GLU A 150 -8.66 -2.38 -8.51
C GLU A 150 -7.94 -3.73 -8.47
N TRP A 151 -6.86 -3.76 -7.72
CA TRP A 151 -5.96 -4.89 -7.58
C TRP A 151 -5.68 -5.10 -6.08
N PHE A 152 -5.93 -6.30 -5.57
CA PHE A 152 -5.93 -6.60 -4.14
C PHE A 152 -4.99 -7.75 -3.82
N THR A 153 -4.33 -7.70 -2.67
CA THR A 153 -3.61 -8.86 -2.14
C THR A 153 -4.54 -10.00 -1.74
N GLY A 154 -5.72 -9.68 -1.19
CA GLY A 154 -6.65 -10.66 -0.61
C GLY A 154 -7.28 -11.68 -1.56
N LEU A 155 -7.17 -11.51 -2.88
CA LEU A 155 -7.89 -12.31 -3.87
C LEU A 155 -7.09 -13.50 -4.44
N GLY A 156 -5.80 -13.61 -4.16
CA GLY A 156 -4.96 -14.67 -4.71
C GLY A 156 -3.94 -15.19 -3.70
N ALA A 157 -3.42 -16.37 -3.99
CA ALA A 157 -2.49 -17.07 -3.10
C ALA A 157 -1.15 -16.32 -3.01
N GLN A 158 -0.78 -15.90 -1.80
CA GLN A 158 0.55 -15.37 -1.50
C GLN A 158 0.94 -15.62 -0.06
N ASN A 159 2.26 -15.69 0.18
CA ASN A 159 2.87 -15.88 1.49
C ASN A 159 3.86 -14.73 1.80
N SER A 160 3.62 -13.56 1.21
CA SER A 160 4.44 -12.37 1.42
C SER A 160 4.28 -11.81 2.83
N ILE A 161 5.28 -11.03 3.27
CA ILE A 161 5.31 -10.39 4.59
C ILE A 161 5.67 -8.92 4.38
N ALA A 162 4.99 -8.04 5.11
CA ALA A 162 5.42 -6.66 5.33
C ALA A 162 6.24 -6.56 6.63
N THR A 163 7.40 -5.94 6.56
CA THR A 163 8.26 -5.67 7.73
C THR A 163 7.98 -4.27 8.24
N ILE A 164 7.83 -4.12 9.55
CA ILE A 164 7.72 -2.82 10.23
C ILE A 164 9.10 -2.40 10.70
N ASP A 165 9.71 -1.43 10.01
CA ASP A 165 11.04 -0.93 10.39
C ASP A 165 10.95 0.13 11.50
N THR A 166 9.86 0.89 11.54
CA THR A 166 9.60 1.88 12.60
C THR A 166 8.13 1.84 13.00
N LEU A 167 7.88 1.86 14.31
CA LEU A 167 6.54 1.89 14.89
C LEU A 167 6.47 2.94 15.98
N VAL A 168 5.51 3.86 15.86
CA VAL A 168 5.16 4.82 16.91
C VAL A 168 3.67 4.66 17.21
N ILE A 169 3.38 4.28 18.45
CA ILE A 169 2.02 4.09 18.94
C ILE A 169 1.65 5.29 19.81
N VAL A 170 0.59 6.01 19.42
CA VAL A 170 0.00 7.08 20.21
C VAL A 170 -1.39 6.63 20.66
N ARG A 171 -1.50 6.19 21.92
CA ARG A 171 -2.79 5.82 22.52
C ARG A 171 -3.26 6.94 23.45
N LYS A 172 -4.50 7.36 23.28
CA LYS A 172 -5.17 8.29 24.19
C LYS A 172 -6.44 7.63 24.68
N PRO A 173 -6.51 7.16 25.94
CA PRO A 173 -7.71 6.52 26.46
C PRO A 173 -8.96 7.38 26.24
N GLY A 174 -10.02 6.79 25.65
CA GLY A 174 -11.27 7.49 25.33
C GLY A 174 -11.20 8.42 24.11
N MET A 175 -10.12 8.37 23.33
CA MET A 175 -9.88 9.16 22.13
C MET A 175 -9.16 8.33 21.06
N ILE A 176 -9.09 8.87 19.83
CA ILE A 176 -8.43 8.24 18.68
C ILE A 176 -7.03 7.72 19.03
N SER A 177 -6.82 6.41 18.86
CA SER A 177 -5.49 5.80 18.84
C SER A 177 -4.90 5.86 17.44
N GLU A 178 -3.60 6.15 17.36
CA GLU A 178 -2.89 6.31 16.11
C GLU A 178 -1.62 5.43 16.07
N TYR A 179 -1.46 4.71 14.97
CA TYR A 179 -0.39 3.75 14.73
C TYR A 179 0.39 4.19 13.51
N ASN A 180 1.52 4.86 13.74
CA ASN A 180 2.40 5.34 12.68
C ASN A 180 3.46 4.28 12.41
N MET A 181 3.54 3.83 11.16
CA MET A 181 4.43 2.76 10.75
C MET A 181 5.23 3.18 9.52
N TYR A 182 6.50 2.78 9.49
CA TYR A 182 7.25 2.65 8.25
C TYR A 182 7.35 1.17 7.93
N ILE A 183 6.87 0.78 6.75
CA ILE A 183 6.80 -0.60 6.31
C ILE A 183 7.54 -0.80 4.99
N THR A 184 8.13 -1.99 4.85
CA THR A 184 8.73 -2.50 3.62
C THR A 184 8.09 -3.81 3.22
N PHE A 185 7.80 -4.00 1.93
CA PHE A 185 7.12 -5.20 1.46
C PHE A 185 7.28 -5.43 -0.04
N ASP A 186 7.13 -6.69 -0.45
CA ASP A 186 6.88 -7.11 -1.83
C ASP A 186 5.62 -7.99 -1.84
N CYS A 187 4.71 -7.76 -2.77
CA CYS A 187 3.46 -8.51 -2.81
C CYS A 187 2.91 -8.70 -4.22
N LYS A 188 1.93 -9.61 -4.33
CA LYS A 188 1.14 -9.81 -5.54
C LYS A 188 -0.25 -9.22 -5.36
N LEU A 189 -0.70 -8.48 -6.35
CA LEU A 189 -2.05 -7.95 -6.44
C LEU A 189 -2.82 -8.68 -7.52
N TYR A 190 -4.10 -8.94 -7.26
CA TYR A 190 -4.99 -9.68 -8.15
C TYR A 190 -6.25 -8.86 -8.39
N THR A 191 -6.81 -8.96 -9.59
CA THR A 191 -8.10 -8.33 -9.91
C THR A 191 -9.24 -9.32 -9.71
N LEU A 192 -10.43 -8.82 -9.36
CA LEU A 192 -11.63 -9.65 -9.28
C LEU A 192 -11.89 -10.37 -10.62
N GLY A 193 -12.19 -11.66 -10.55
CA GLY A 193 -12.64 -12.45 -11.69
C GLY A 193 -11.59 -12.77 -12.75
N ALA A 194 -10.30 -12.47 -12.55
CA ALA A 194 -9.24 -12.86 -13.48
C ALA A 194 -8.04 -13.50 -12.78
N SER A 195 -7.37 -14.44 -13.44
CA SER A 195 -6.12 -15.06 -12.99
C SER A 195 -4.87 -14.18 -13.18
N ILE A 196 -5.07 -12.90 -13.52
CA ILE A 196 -3.99 -11.95 -13.81
C ILE A 196 -3.52 -11.34 -12.49
N SER A 197 -2.20 -11.23 -12.33
CA SER A 197 -1.59 -10.58 -11.18
C SER A 197 -0.60 -9.50 -11.59
N LYS A 198 -0.40 -8.54 -10.70
CA LYS A 198 0.68 -7.56 -10.73
C LYS A 198 1.58 -7.77 -9.52
N GLU A 199 2.85 -7.44 -9.66
CA GLU A 199 3.79 -7.44 -8.54
C GLU A 199 4.05 -6.00 -8.12
N ILE A 200 3.98 -5.74 -6.81
CA ILE A 200 4.63 -4.57 -6.21
C ILE A 200 6.00 -5.05 -5.72
N LYS A 201 7.07 -4.37 -6.14
CA LYS A 201 8.44 -4.65 -5.73
C LYS A 201 9.12 -3.43 -5.12
N ASP A 202 10.06 -3.69 -4.23
CA ASP A 202 10.86 -2.67 -3.54
C ASP A 202 9.94 -1.62 -2.91
N ALA A 203 8.87 -2.08 -2.25
CA ALA A 203 7.85 -1.18 -1.75
C ALA A 203 8.22 -0.65 -0.36
N HIS A 204 8.06 0.66 -0.20
CA HIS A 204 8.24 1.39 1.05
C HIS A 204 7.00 2.24 1.29
N ALA A 205 6.48 2.24 2.51
CA ALA A 205 5.38 3.12 2.85
C ALA A 205 5.52 3.64 4.28
N ARG A 206 5.27 4.94 4.45
CA ARG A 206 4.97 5.51 5.76
C ARG A 206 3.46 5.65 5.86
N ILE A 207 2.84 4.85 6.71
CA ILE A 207 1.39 4.78 6.87
C ILE A 207 0.99 5.19 8.30
N SER A 208 -0.21 5.72 8.44
CA SER A 208 -0.83 5.94 9.74
C SER A 208 -2.19 5.25 9.75
N ILE A 209 -2.42 4.41 10.75
CA ILE A 209 -3.73 3.81 10.99
C ILE A 209 -4.34 4.50 12.20
N LYS A 210 -5.54 5.05 12.04
CA LYS A 210 -6.30 5.68 13.11
C LYS A 210 -7.49 4.82 13.46
N ASN A 211 -7.74 4.70 14.76
CA ASN A 211 -8.84 3.93 15.27
C ASN A 211 -9.72 4.79 16.17
N THR A 212 -11.01 4.72 15.93
CA THR A 212 -12.10 5.39 16.65
C THR A 212 -13.05 4.39 17.31
N CYS A 213 -12.85 3.09 17.11
CA CYS A 213 -13.62 2.04 17.75
C CYS A 213 -13.21 1.82 19.23
N PHE A 214 -13.96 2.43 20.14
CA PHE A 214 -13.84 2.23 21.60
C PHE A 214 -14.97 1.36 22.11
N TYR A 215 -14.65 0.24 22.77
CA TYR A 215 -15.62 -0.57 23.53
C TYR A 215 -15.01 -1.02 24.85
#